data_AF-A0A8E2WC66-F1
#
_entry.id   AF-A0A8E2WC66-F1
#
_cell.length_a   1.000
_cell.length_b   1.000
_cell.length_c   1.000
_cell.angle_alpha   90.00
_cell.angle_beta   90.00
_cell.angle_gamma   90.00
#
_symmetry.space_group_name_H-M   'P 1'
#
loop_
_entity.id
_entity.type
_entity.pdbx_description
1 polymer ?
#
loop_
_entity_poly.entity_id
_entity_poly.type
_entity_poly.pdbx_seq_one_letter_code
_entity_poly.pdbx_strand_id
1 'polypeptide(L)'
;MPRDVADLWGVIASLNHASVMALFAHCASLTINAVKQPWERKPRAHETPNRLATVVNLDMTAHWRSTVQTYLGRITKAHILDAVREAASEEAAESLSDLKKAANGGSRPAVARRD
;
A
#
# COMPACT_ATOMS: atom_id res chain seq x y z
N MET A 1 12.84 9.18 -24.01
CA MET A 1 11.62 9.86 -24.46
C MET A 1 12.01 10.94 -25.46
N PRO A 2 11.26 11.10 -26.56
CA PRO A 2 11.56 12.14 -27.56
C PRO A 2 11.49 13.53 -26.94
N ARG A 3 12.27 14.46 -27.48
CA ARG A 3 12.30 15.86 -26.99
C ARG A 3 11.08 16.66 -27.46
N ASP A 4 10.54 16.31 -28.63
CA ASP A 4 9.29 16.85 -29.16
C ASP A 4 8.13 15.88 -28.88
N VAL A 5 7.00 16.42 -28.44
CA VAL A 5 5.77 15.66 -28.21
C VAL A 5 5.17 15.17 -29.53
N ALA A 6 5.40 15.88 -30.64
CA ALA A 6 4.92 15.47 -31.96
C ALA A 6 5.46 14.10 -32.39
N ASP A 7 6.68 13.74 -31.96
CA ASP A 7 7.33 12.47 -32.30
C ASP A 7 6.90 11.29 -31.41
N LEU A 8 6.14 11.56 -30.34
CA LEU A 8 5.81 10.58 -29.30
C LEU A 8 5.11 9.34 -29.86
N TRP A 9 4.10 9.54 -30.71
CA TRP A 9 3.34 8.43 -31.28
C TRP A 9 4.17 7.57 -32.22
N GLY A 10 5.08 8.18 -32.98
CA GLY A 10 6.02 7.44 -33.83
C GLY A 10 6.94 6.54 -33.02
N VAL A 11 7.45 7.05 -31.89
CA VAL A 11 8.26 6.26 -30.96
C VAL A 11 7.45 5.10 -30.38
N ILE A 12 6.25 5.35 -29.86
CA ILE A 12 5.40 4.30 -29.26
C ILE A 12 5.03 3.23 -30.29
N ALA A 13 4.68 3.62 -31.52
CA ALA A 13 4.33 2.68 -32.60
C ALA A 13 5.51 1.80 -33.04
N SER A 14 6.75 2.26 -32.86
CA SER A 14 7.96 1.50 -33.18
C SER A 14 8.38 0.50 -32.09
N LEU A 15 7.76 0.55 -30.91
CA LEU A 15 8.11 -0.32 -29.79
C LEU A 15 7.69 -1.78 -30.06
N ASN A 16 8.53 -2.71 -29.62
CA ASN A 16 8.14 -4.12 -29.58
C ASN A 16 7.05 -4.38 -28.53
N HIS A 17 6.37 -5.52 -28.64
CA HIS A 17 5.25 -5.86 -27.76
C HIS A 17 5.62 -5.83 -26.27
N ALA A 18 6.79 -6.35 -25.89
CA ALA A 18 7.25 -6.34 -24.50
C ALA A 18 7.38 -4.92 -23.94
N SER A 19 7.91 -3.99 -24.74
CA SER A 19 8.08 -2.58 -24.35
C SER A 19 6.74 -1.85 -24.25
N VAL A 20 5.80 -2.13 -25.17
CA VAL A 20 4.43 -1.62 -25.10
C VAL A 20 3.73 -2.13 -23.83
N MET A 21 3.87 -3.42 -23.52
CA MET A 21 3.29 -4.00 -22.31
C MET A 21 3.92 -3.43 -21.04
N ALA A 22 5.22 -3.18 -21.01
CA ALA A 22 5.88 -2.52 -19.88
C ALA A 22 5.38 -1.08 -19.68
N LEU A 23 5.24 -0.31 -20.77
CA LEU A 23 4.67 1.05 -20.71
C LEU A 23 3.21 1.02 -20.24
N PHE A 24 2.42 0.08 -20.76
CA PHE A 24 1.04 -0.11 -20.34
C PHE A 24 0.95 -0.47 -18.86
N ALA A 25 1.77 -1.41 -18.39
CA ALA A 25 1.85 -1.79 -16.98
C ALA A 25 2.23 -0.60 -16.10
N HIS A 26 3.19 0.23 -16.55
CA HIS A 26 3.56 1.46 -15.85
C HIS A 26 2.38 2.43 -15.76
N CYS A 27 1.72 2.75 -16.88
CA CYS A 27 0.54 3.62 -16.89
C CYS A 27 -0.59 3.07 -16.02
N ALA A 28 -0.87 1.78 -16.10
CA ALA A 28 -1.89 1.11 -15.29
C ALA A 28 -1.56 1.20 -13.80
N SER A 29 -0.29 1.01 -13.40
CA SER A 29 0.13 1.08 -12.00
C SER A 29 -0.19 2.44 -11.35
N LEU A 30 -0.15 3.53 -12.12
CA LEU A 30 -0.47 4.89 -11.65
C LEU A 30 -1.96 5.09 -11.36
N THR A 31 -2.82 4.18 -11.80
CA THR A 31 -4.29 4.25 -11.61
C THR A 31 -4.79 3.44 -10.43
N ILE A 32 -3.95 2.59 -9.83
CA ILE A 32 -4.35 1.66 -8.80
C ILE A 32 -4.29 2.35 -7.44
N ASN A 33 -5.44 2.45 -6.79
CA ASN A 33 -5.56 2.93 -5.42
C ASN A 33 -6.12 1.82 -4.52
N ALA A 34 -5.32 1.39 -3.54
CA ALA A 34 -5.71 0.39 -2.55
C ALA A 34 -5.98 1.00 -1.16
N VAL A 35 -6.00 2.33 -1.03
CA VAL A 35 -6.24 2.99 0.26
C VAL A 35 -7.72 2.93 0.63
N LYS A 36 -8.04 2.21 1.70
CA LYS A 36 -9.38 2.15 2.30
C LYS A 36 -9.75 3.49 2.91
N GLN A 37 -10.83 4.12 2.43
CA GLN A 37 -11.32 5.39 2.98
C GLN A 37 -12.55 5.16 3.89
N PRO A 38 -12.71 5.90 5.01
CA PRO A 38 -13.84 5.72 5.92
C PRO A 38 -15.23 5.92 5.30
N TRP A 39 -15.32 6.72 4.23
CA TRP A 39 -16.56 7.02 3.52
C TRP A 39 -16.79 6.11 2.29
N GLU A 40 -15.91 5.14 2.05
CA GLU A 40 -15.99 4.27 0.89
C GLU A 40 -17.10 3.21 1.09
N ARG A 41 -18.19 3.35 0.31
CA ARG A 41 -19.37 2.46 0.40
C ARG A 41 -19.37 1.33 -0.63
N LYS A 42 -18.27 1.12 -1.37
CA LYS A 42 -18.18 0.11 -2.42
C LYS A 42 -17.46 -1.13 -1.88
N PRO A 43 -18.17 -2.25 -1.61
CA PRO A 43 -17.56 -3.44 -1.01
C PRO A 43 -16.43 -4.03 -1.85
N ARG A 44 -16.51 -3.86 -3.18
CA ARG A 44 -15.58 -4.44 -4.15
C ARG A 44 -14.42 -3.52 -4.56
N ALA A 45 -14.30 -2.33 -3.96
CA ALA A 45 -13.29 -1.34 -4.36
C ALA A 45 -11.85 -1.89 -4.25
N HIS A 46 -11.61 -2.82 -3.31
CA HIS A 46 -10.29 -3.39 -3.05
C HIS A 46 -10.08 -4.79 -3.64
N GLU A 47 -11.07 -5.39 -4.32
CA GLU A 47 -10.91 -6.72 -4.94
C GLU A 47 -9.81 -6.71 -6.01
N THR A 48 -9.82 -5.71 -6.90
CA THR A 48 -8.85 -5.60 -7.99
C THR A 48 -7.42 -5.35 -7.48
N PRO A 49 -7.16 -4.35 -6.60
CA PRO A 49 -5.83 -4.18 -6.01
C PRO A 49 -5.34 -5.42 -5.24
N ASN A 50 -6.20 -6.08 -4.47
CA ASN A 50 -5.82 -7.28 -3.72
C ASN A 50 -5.42 -8.42 -4.66
N ARG A 51 -6.20 -8.66 -5.72
CA ARG A 51 -5.86 -9.67 -6.73
C ARG A 51 -4.54 -9.36 -7.40
N LEU A 52 -4.29 -8.09 -7.74
CA LEU A 52 -3.02 -7.70 -8.34
C LEU A 52 -1.87 -7.96 -7.37
N ALA A 53 -1.99 -7.55 -6.11
CA ALA A 53 -0.97 -7.79 -5.08
C ALA A 53 -0.63 -9.28 -4.95
N THR A 54 -1.62 -10.17 -5.00
CA THR A 54 -1.40 -11.62 -5.02
C THR A 54 -0.63 -12.07 -6.27
N VAL A 55 -1.04 -11.62 -7.46
CA VAL A 55 -0.41 -12.03 -8.73
C VAL A 55 1.05 -11.56 -8.82
N VAL A 56 1.35 -10.36 -8.32
CA VAL A 56 2.72 -9.83 -8.30
C VAL A 56 3.52 -10.25 -7.07
N ASN A 57 2.94 -11.09 -6.19
CA ASN A 57 3.52 -11.51 -4.91
C ASN A 57 4.05 -10.31 -4.08
N LEU A 58 3.24 -9.27 -3.97
CA LEU A 58 3.58 -8.05 -3.23
C LEU A 58 3.54 -8.31 -1.73
N ASP A 59 4.71 -8.31 -1.10
CA ASP A 59 4.83 -8.31 0.36
C ASP A 59 4.96 -6.88 0.89
N MET A 60 3.85 -6.32 1.37
CA MET A 60 3.84 -4.99 1.97
C MET A 60 4.67 -4.89 3.26
N THR A 61 4.94 -6.00 3.94
CA THR A 61 5.73 -6.01 5.19
C THR A 61 7.21 -5.75 4.93
N ALA A 62 7.69 -6.04 3.72
CA ALA A 62 9.03 -5.69 3.25
C ALA A 62 9.20 -4.17 3.04
N HIS A 63 8.11 -3.46 2.73
CA HIS A 63 8.15 -2.04 2.37
C HIS A 63 7.69 -1.12 3.51
N TRP A 64 6.86 -1.62 4.42
CA TRP A 64 6.28 -0.80 5.47
C TRP A 64 6.10 -1.57 6.78
N ARG A 65 6.37 -0.86 7.89
CA ARG A 65 6.13 -1.35 9.24
C ARG A 65 5.40 -0.32 10.07
N SER A 66 4.29 -0.73 10.67
CA SER A 66 3.57 0.08 11.64
C SER A 66 4.38 0.17 12.95
N THR A 67 4.67 1.39 13.38
CA THR A 67 5.27 1.68 14.69
C THR A 67 4.50 2.83 15.33
N VAL A 68 4.72 3.08 16.62
CA VAL A 68 4.15 4.25 17.32
C VAL A 68 4.51 5.54 16.57
N GLN A 69 5.76 5.69 16.14
CA GLN A 69 6.23 6.90 15.46
C GLN A 69 5.69 7.03 14.02
N THR A 70 5.57 5.91 13.29
CA THR A 70 5.22 5.94 11.86
C THR A 70 3.72 5.96 11.61
N TYR A 71 2.90 5.32 12.45
CA TYR A 71 1.47 5.19 12.17
C TYR A 71 0.60 5.05 13.42
N LEU A 72 0.96 4.13 14.32
CA LEU A 72 0.10 3.77 15.45
C LEU A 72 -0.15 4.96 16.37
N GLY A 73 0.80 5.89 16.52
CA GLY A 73 0.62 7.13 17.28
C GLY A 73 -0.44 8.07 16.69
N ARG A 74 -0.68 8.01 15.37
CA ARG A 74 -1.56 8.92 14.61
C ARG A 74 -3.01 8.48 14.51
N ILE A 75 -3.29 7.18 14.67
CA ILE A 75 -4.65 6.64 14.59
C ILE A 75 -5.26 6.40 15.97
N THR A 76 -6.59 6.34 16.06
CA THR A 76 -7.27 6.07 17.33
C THR A 76 -7.11 4.61 17.75
N LYS A 77 -7.28 4.31 19.04
CA LYS A 77 -7.28 2.91 19.52
C LYS A 77 -8.40 2.10 18.86
N ALA A 78 -9.57 2.70 18.63
CA ALA A 78 -10.67 2.07 17.90
C ALA A 78 -10.24 1.59 16.51
N HIS A 79 -9.59 2.44 15.71
CA HIS A 79 -9.09 2.04 14.38
C HIS A 79 -8.04 0.91 14.45
N ILE A 80 -7.20 0.87 15.49
CA ILE A 80 -6.25 -0.24 15.69
C ILE A 80 -7.02 -1.54 15.95
N LEU A 81 -8.03 -1.51 16.83
CA LEU A 81 -8.83 -2.68 17.17
C LEU A 81 -9.64 -3.18 15.95
N ASP A 82 -10.23 -2.27 15.18
CA ASP A 82 -10.96 -2.64 13.95
C ASP A 82 -10.04 -3.32 12.92
N ALA A 83 -8.81 -2.80 12.75
CA ALA A 83 -7.82 -3.42 11.87
C ALA A 83 -7.37 -4.81 12.37
N VAL A 84 -7.21 -5.00 13.68
CA VAL A 84 -6.87 -6.32 14.26
C VAL A 84 -8.02 -7.30 14.09
N ARG A 85 -9.27 -6.85 14.28
CA ARG A 85 -10.46 -7.66 14.07
C ARG A 85 -10.58 -8.16 12.63
N GLU A 86 -10.28 -7.29 11.67
CA GLU A 86 -10.28 -7.62 10.24
C GLU A 86 -9.12 -8.57 9.85
N ALA A 87 -7.93 -8.37 10.42
CA ALA A 87 -6.73 -9.10 10.01
C ALA A 87 -6.45 -10.40 10.78
N ALA A 88 -6.92 -10.50 12.03
CA ALA A 88 -6.65 -11.62 12.92
C ALA A 88 -7.94 -12.28 13.42
N SER A 89 -8.63 -11.66 14.39
CA SER A 89 -9.94 -12.10 14.88
C SER A 89 -10.57 -11.09 15.84
N GLU A 90 -11.85 -11.28 16.17
CA GLU A 90 -12.54 -10.55 17.24
C GLU A 90 -11.84 -10.74 18.60
N GLU A 91 -11.51 -11.98 18.95
CA GLU A 91 -10.89 -12.34 20.23
C GLU A 91 -9.51 -11.67 20.39
N ALA A 92 -8.75 -11.54 19.30
CA ALA A 92 -7.47 -10.84 19.29
C ALA A 92 -7.65 -9.34 19.54
N ALA A 93 -8.71 -8.72 18.99
CA ALA A 93 -9.03 -7.32 19.25
C ALA A 93 -9.50 -7.12 20.70
N GLU A 94 -10.36 -7.99 21.22
CA GLU A 94 -10.82 -7.94 22.62
C GLU A 94 -9.67 -8.06 23.61
N SER A 95 -8.72 -8.97 23.38
CA SER A 95 -7.51 -9.11 24.21
C SER A 95 -6.69 -7.82 24.28
N LEU A 96 -6.68 -7.01 23.22
CA LEU A 96 -5.97 -5.73 23.15
C LEU A 96 -6.83 -4.55 23.66
N SER A 97 -8.13 -4.74 23.84
CA SER A 97 -9.08 -3.66 24.14
C SER A 97 -8.86 -3.03 25.51
N ASP A 98 -8.25 -3.72 26.46
CA ASP A 98 -7.92 -3.19 27.80
C ASP A 98 -6.54 -2.53 27.88
N LEU A 99 -5.66 -2.76 26.90
CA LEU A 99 -4.30 -2.23 26.94
C LEU A 99 -4.24 -0.73 26.62
N LYS A 100 -3.55 0.04 27.46
CA LYS A 100 -3.33 1.47 27.16
C LYS A 100 -2.49 1.61 25.89
N LYS A 101 -2.87 2.53 25.02
CA LYS A 101 -2.08 2.90 23.84
C LYS A 101 -0.78 3.55 24.32
N ALA A 102 0.37 2.99 23.93
CA ALA A 102 1.66 3.57 24.27
C ALA A 102 1.79 4.99 23.68
N ALA A 103 2.06 5.98 24.53
CA ALA A 103 2.33 7.35 24.13
C ALA A 103 3.82 7.51 23.83
N ASN A 104 4.13 8.21 22.73
CA ASN A 104 5.46 8.50 22.18
C ASN A 104 6.68 8.25 23.10
N GLY A 105 7.47 7.24 22.77
CA GLY A 105 8.87 7.08 23.21
C GLY A 105 9.77 6.99 21.97
N GLY A 106 10.42 8.09 21.62
CA GLY A 106 11.31 8.15 20.47
C GLY A 106 12.62 7.43 20.73
N SER A 107 12.85 6.30 20.07
CA SER A 107 14.19 5.81 19.78
C SER A 107 14.24 5.39 18.32
N ARG A 108 15.02 6.14 17.52
CA ARG A 108 15.24 5.90 16.09
C ARG A 108 15.88 4.52 15.90
N PRO A 109 15.26 3.57 15.17
CA PRO A 109 16.05 2.47 14.62
C PRO A 109 16.90 3.04 13.47
N ALA A 110 18.21 2.89 13.58
CA ALA A 110 19.14 3.21 12.51
C ALA A 110 18.80 2.36 11.27
N VAL A 111 18.47 3.02 10.17
CA VAL A 111 18.33 2.38 8.85
C VAL A 111 19.72 1.90 8.45
N ALA A 112 19.98 0.60 8.62
CA ALA A 112 21.08 -0.07 7.97
C ALA A 112 20.76 -0.11 6.47
N ARG A 113 21.42 0.74 5.69
CA ARG A 113 21.56 0.53 4.24
C ARG A 113 22.28 -0.80 4.08
N ARG A 114 21.69 -1.75 3.34
CA ARG A 114 22.45 -2.88 2.81
C ARG A 114 22.96 -2.49 1.43
N ASP A 115 24.24 -2.75 1.25
CA ASP A 115 24.99 -2.67 0.00
C ASP A 115 24.39 -3.58 -1.10
#